data_AF-A0A137P6I9-F1
#
_entry.id   AF-A0A137P6I9-F1
#
_cell.length_a   1.000
_cell.length_b   1.000
_cell.length_c   1.000
_cell.angle_alpha   90.00
_cell.angle_beta   90.00
_cell.angle_gamma   90.00
#
_symmetry.space_group_name_H-M   'P 1'
#
loop_
_entity.id
_entity.type
_entity.pdbx_description
1 polymer ?
#
loop_
_entity_poly.entity_id
_entity_poly.type
_entity_poly.pdbx_seq_one_letter_code
_entity_poly.pdbx_strand_id
1 'polypeptide(L)'
;MIPSSPVHKQWSPQNDVYCEDVVQEFSALLGAEMYVDLTKLRQISRYGIPDELRGDVWKYLLKVESADRNLKPMNIPIRSAEKLARLQARIQKPLLSKVYEDVIGAYLNYNKQAEFSSGWVHLCTPFVLVLEREVEVFYCFKNLMQTIDDYYYTNPLERQLTRFQTLFRMLIPDLNDYFEEEQVSLFEWSTSWLTNLFAKEMPPSTLISLWDLYFGTTNFMDLHLYMCIAILQQNRERLEELENSEIKAFLSRLPEMDIFSIRQIATDLQHQAMETLADQL
;
A
#
# COMPACT_ATOMS: atom_id res chain seq x y z
N MET A 1 -42.87 -8.25 10.41
CA MET A 1 -42.52 -7.25 9.38
C MET A 1 -41.74 -6.17 10.08
N ILE A 2 -40.41 -6.24 9.97
CA ILE A 2 -39.46 -5.32 10.61
C ILE A 2 -38.70 -4.63 9.46
N PRO A 3 -38.44 -3.32 9.53
CA PRO A 3 -38.06 -2.51 8.38
C PRO A 3 -36.64 -2.84 7.93
N SER A 4 -36.45 -2.92 6.62
CA SER A 4 -35.14 -2.96 5.96
C SER A 4 -34.31 -1.73 6.38
N SER A 5 -33.27 -1.96 7.18
CA SER A 5 -32.27 -0.93 7.52
C SER A 5 -31.30 -0.75 6.36
N PRO A 6 -31.04 0.49 5.89
CA PRO A 6 -30.18 0.79 4.76
C PRO A 6 -28.74 1.04 5.23
N VAL A 7 -27.86 0.04 5.18
CA VAL A 7 -26.40 0.26 5.39
C VAL A 7 -25.55 -0.47 4.33
N HIS A 8 -26.12 -0.79 3.16
CA HIS A 8 -25.38 -1.34 2.01
C HIS A 8 -25.03 -0.30 0.94
N LYS A 9 -24.89 0.97 1.32
CA LYS A 9 -24.26 2.00 0.48
C LYS A 9 -23.31 2.81 1.34
N GLN A 10 -22.01 2.52 1.28
CA GLN A 10 -20.91 3.49 1.45
C GLN A 10 -19.52 2.80 1.49
N TRP A 11 -19.26 1.91 0.54
CA TRP A 11 -18.00 1.87 -0.19
C TRP A 11 -18.29 1.11 -1.47
N SER A 12 -18.74 1.87 -2.46
CA SER A 12 -18.54 1.49 -3.85
C SER A 12 -17.12 1.94 -4.17
N PRO A 13 -16.24 1.10 -4.74
CA PRO A 13 -15.11 1.66 -5.42
C PRO A 13 -15.70 2.71 -6.37
N GLN A 14 -15.19 3.94 -6.30
CA GLN A 14 -15.55 4.91 -7.34
C GLN A 14 -15.27 4.15 -8.64
N ASN A 15 -16.30 3.94 -9.46
CA ASN A 15 -16.14 3.34 -10.77
C ASN A 15 -15.18 4.27 -11.51
N ASP A 16 -13.88 4.05 -11.34
CA ASP A 16 -12.88 4.55 -12.25
C ASP A 16 -13.28 3.88 -13.55
N VAL A 17 -14.00 4.64 -14.38
CA VAL A 17 -14.47 4.15 -15.67
C VAL A 17 -13.21 4.09 -16.53
N TYR A 18 -12.47 3.00 -16.38
CA TYR A 18 -11.38 2.67 -17.28
C TYR A 18 -11.97 2.57 -18.68
N CYS A 19 -11.23 3.11 -19.66
CA CYS A 19 -11.59 2.87 -21.06
C CYS A 19 -11.62 1.35 -21.30
N GLU A 20 -12.59 0.87 -22.10
CA GLU A 20 -12.70 -0.56 -22.45
C GLU A 20 -11.36 -1.12 -22.95
N ASP A 21 -10.58 -0.31 -23.66
CA ASP A 21 -9.24 -0.67 -24.15
C ASP A 21 -8.27 -1.07 -23.02
N VAL A 22 -8.33 -0.39 -21.86
CA VAL A 22 -7.46 -0.67 -20.72
C VAL A 22 -7.85 -2.00 -20.07
N VAL A 23 -9.16 -2.24 -19.88
CA VAL A 23 -9.68 -3.50 -19.33
C VAL A 23 -9.32 -4.67 -20.25
N GLN A 24 -9.45 -4.49 -21.56
CA GLN A 24 -9.05 -5.49 -22.55
C GLN A 24 -7.55 -5.78 -22.52
N GLU A 25 -6.71 -4.75 -22.34
CA GLU A 25 -5.25 -4.93 -22.25
C GLU A 25 -4.85 -5.78 -21.03
N PHE A 26 -5.42 -5.49 -19.85
CA PHE A 26 -5.20 -6.33 -18.66
C PHE A 26 -5.74 -7.75 -18.86
N SER A 27 -6.96 -7.88 -19.41
CA SER A 27 -7.59 -9.17 -19.65
C SER A 27 -6.79 -10.03 -20.62
N ALA A 28 -6.19 -9.43 -21.65
CA ALA A 28 -5.32 -10.13 -22.60
C ALA A 28 -4.05 -10.66 -21.93
N LEU A 29 -3.42 -9.88 -21.04
CA LEU A 29 -2.25 -10.31 -20.27
C LEU A 29 -2.59 -11.45 -19.30
N LEU A 30 -3.69 -11.31 -18.58
CA LEU A 30 -4.19 -12.34 -17.65
C LEU A 30 -4.75 -13.56 -18.39
N GLY A 31 -5.13 -13.43 -19.66
CA GLY A 31 -5.64 -14.51 -20.51
C GLY A 31 -4.56 -15.35 -21.18
N ALA A 32 -3.27 -14.97 -21.07
CA ALA A 32 -2.17 -15.65 -21.74
C ALA A 32 -2.11 -17.16 -21.39
N GLU A 33 -1.94 -18.01 -22.40
CA GLU A 33 -2.03 -19.47 -22.23
C GLU A 33 -0.88 -20.06 -21.40
N MET A 34 0.35 -19.58 -21.67
CA MET A 34 1.57 -20.19 -21.12
C MET A 34 2.26 -19.30 -20.08
N TYR A 35 2.44 -18.01 -20.41
CA TYR A 35 3.23 -17.08 -19.60
C TYR A 35 2.55 -15.73 -19.53
N VAL A 36 2.39 -15.18 -18.33
CA VAL A 36 1.94 -13.80 -18.13
C VAL A 36 3.14 -12.86 -18.23
N ASP A 37 3.08 -11.88 -19.13
CA ASP A 37 4.13 -10.86 -19.26
C ASP A 37 4.11 -9.90 -18.06
N LEU A 38 4.89 -10.22 -17.03
CA LEU A 38 5.01 -9.40 -15.82
C LEU A 38 5.63 -8.03 -16.08
N THR A 39 6.43 -7.87 -17.14
CA THR A 39 7.03 -6.57 -17.44
C THR A 39 5.96 -5.61 -17.92
N LYS A 40 5.16 -6.06 -18.88
CA LYS A 40 4.03 -5.28 -19.39
C LYS A 40 2.96 -5.08 -18.32
N LEU A 41 2.64 -6.12 -17.54
CA LEU A 41 1.68 -6.02 -16.44
C LEU A 41 2.11 -4.97 -15.42
N ARG A 42 3.39 -4.94 -15.03
CA ARG A 42 3.96 -3.90 -14.17
C ARG A 42 3.84 -2.50 -14.77
N GLN A 43 4.14 -2.35 -16.06
CA GLN A 43 4.09 -1.04 -16.73
C GLN A 43 2.69 -0.43 -16.70
N ILE A 44 1.66 -1.22 -17.05
CA ILE A 44 0.28 -0.71 -17.12
C ILE A 44 -0.32 -0.51 -15.72
N SER A 45 0.03 -1.36 -14.75
CA SER A 45 -0.47 -1.26 -13.36
C SER A 45 -0.08 0.03 -12.65
N ARG A 46 1.00 0.69 -13.08
CA ARG A 46 1.44 1.97 -12.50
C ARG A 46 0.50 3.15 -12.78
N TYR A 47 -0.50 2.94 -13.64
CA TYR A 47 -1.49 3.95 -14.02
C TYR A 47 -2.89 3.61 -13.47
N GLY A 48 -2.96 2.67 -12.52
CA GLY A 48 -4.22 2.17 -11.96
C GLY A 48 -4.63 0.84 -12.60
N ILE A 49 -5.29 0.01 -11.81
CA ILE A 49 -5.79 -1.30 -12.23
C ILE A 49 -7.33 -1.28 -12.16
N PRO A 50 -8.05 -1.78 -13.18
CA PRO A 50 -9.50 -1.97 -13.12
C PRO A 50 -9.93 -2.79 -11.90
N ASP A 51 -11.00 -2.36 -11.23
CA ASP A 51 -11.45 -2.96 -9.97
C ASP A 51 -11.68 -4.47 -10.06
N GLU A 52 -12.32 -4.89 -11.14
CA GLU A 52 -12.67 -6.29 -11.41
C GLU A 52 -11.46 -7.19 -11.66
N LEU A 53 -10.31 -6.62 -12.02
CA LEU A 53 -9.07 -7.36 -12.30
C LEU A 53 -8.02 -7.20 -11.19
N ARG A 54 -8.20 -6.24 -10.27
CA ARG A 54 -7.16 -5.84 -9.31
C ARG A 54 -6.67 -6.99 -8.45
N GLY A 55 -7.58 -7.82 -7.94
CA GLY A 55 -7.22 -8.97 -7.11
C GLY A 55 -6.29 -9.95 -7.83
N ASP A 56 -6.58 -10.24 -9.10
CA ASP A 56 -5.75 -11.14 -9.91
C ASP A 56 -4.40 -10.52 -10.26
N VAL A 57 -4.38 -9.24 -10.64
CA VAL A 57 -3.14 -8.52 -10.94
C VAL A 57 -2.23 -8.45 -9.71
N TRP A 58 -2.77 -8.09 -8.54
CA TRP A 58 -1.98 -8.01 -7.30
C TRP A 58 -1.33 -9.34 -6.93
N LYS A 59 -2.03 -10.48 -7.13
CA LYS A 59 -1.44 -11.81 -6.90
C LYS A 59 -0.20 -12.05 -7.76
N TYR A 60 -0.18 -11.62 -9.03
CA TYR A 60 1.02 -11.70 -9.87
C TYR A 60 2.11 -10.73 -9.41
N LEU A 61 1.76 -9.47 -9.14
CA LEU A 61 2.73 -8.44 -8.79
C LEU A 61 3.42 -8.69 -7.43
N LEU A 62 2.71 -9.29 -6.49
CA LEU A 62 3.21 -9.74 -5.18
C LEU A 62 3.79 -11.15 -5.20
N LYS A 63 3.94 -11.78 -6.38
CA LYS A 63 4.55 -13.11 -6.55
C LYS A 63 3.82 -14.24 -5.80
N VAL A 64 2.51 -14.10 -5.62
CA VAL A 64 1.64 -15.17 -5.11
C VAL A 64 1.33 -16.16 -6.24
N GLU A 65 1.00 -15.63 -7.42
CA GLU A 65 0.83 -16.40 -8.65
C GLU A 65 2.13 -16.40 -9.48
N SER A 66 2.40 -17.52 -10.13
CA SER A 66 3.56 -17.69 -11.02
C SER A 66 3.25 -17.16 -12.41
N ALA A 67 4.19 -16.44 -13.03
CA ALA A 67 4.09 -16.04 -14.43
C ALA A 67 3.97 -17.24 -15.37
N ASP A 68 4.71 -18.33 -15.10
CA ASP A 68 4.55 -19.61 -15.79
C ASP A 68 3.40 -20.39 -15.17
N ARG A 69 2.35 -20.63 -15.97
CA ARG A 69 1.12 -21.30 -15.57
C ARG A 69 1.28 -22.81 -15.40
N ASN A 70 2.36 -23.39 -15.94
CA ASN A 70 2.67 -24.81 -15.76
C ASN A 70 3.30 -25.09 -14.40
N LEU A 71 3.86 -24.06 -13.76
CA LEU A 71 4.27 -24.16 -12.37
C LEU A 71 3.02 -24.19 -11.51
N LYS A 72 2.89 -25.22 -10.67
CA LYS A 72 1.81 -25.26 -9.70
C LYS A 72 1.88 -23.97 -8.86
N PRO A 73 0.73 -23.32 -8.57
CA PRO A 73 0.70 -22.26 -7.58
C PRO A 73 1.35 -22.80 -6.31
N MET A 74 2.02 -21.92 -5.56
CA MET A 74 2.83 -22.28 -4.40
C MET A 74 1.94 -23.04 -3.39
N ASN A 75 1.88 -24.37 -3.53
CA ASN A 75 1.04 -25.26 -2.74
C ASN A 75 1.79 -25.53 -1.44
N ILE A 76 1.85 -24.51 -0.59
CA ILE A 76 2.35 -24.69 0.76
C ILE A 76 1.17 -25.18 1.58
N PRO A 77 1.21 -26.42 2.11
CA PRO A 77 0.11 -26.96 2.88
C PRO A 77 -0.08 -26.05 4.09
N ILE A 78 -1.16 -25.29 4.07
CA ILE A 78 -1.64 -24.56 5.21
C ILE A 78 -2.09 -25.67 6.18
N ARG A 79 -1.17 -26.15 7.04
CA ARG A 79 -1.50 -27.11 8.11
C ARG A 79 -2.53 -26.51 9.10
N SER A 80 -2.90 -25.24 8.93
CA SER A 80 -4.02 -24.55 9.56
C SER A 80 -5.31 -24.45 8.70
N ALA A 81 -5.30 -24.74 7.39
CA ALA A 81 -6.49 -24.60 6.52
C ALA A 81 -7.52 -25.70 6.74
N GLU A 82 -7.12 -26.91 7.16
CA GLU A 82 -8.11 -27.93 7.59
C GLU A 82 -8.84 -27.48 8.86
N LYS A 83 -8.20 -26.66 9.71
CA LYS A 83 -8.81 -26.06 10.90
C LYS A 83 -9.73 -24.90 10.50
N LEU A 84 -9.29 -24.07 9.55
CA LEU A 84 -10.02 -22.93 8.99
C LEU A 84 -11.26 -23.36 8.17
N ALA A 85 -11.14 -24.38 7.31
CA ALA A 85 -12.24 -24.95 6.52
C ALA A 85 -13.30 -25.64 7.39
N ARG A 86 -12.90 -26.29 8.50
CA ARG A 86 -13.84 -26.83 9.50
C ARG A 86 -14.57 -25.74 10.30
N LEU A 87 -13.97 -24.54 10.43
CA LEU A 87 -14.60 -23.35 11.01
C LEU A 87 -15.57 -22.67 10.02
N GLN A 88 -15.25 -22.69 8.71
CA GLN A 88 -16.09 -22.15 7.64
C GLN A 88 -17.42 -22.92 7.48
N ALA A 89 -17.44 -24.23 7.75
CA ALA A 89 -18.65 -25.06 7.64
C ALA A 89 -19.72 -24.82 8.71
N ARG A 90 -19.49 -23.93 9.69
CA ARG A 90 -20.35 -23.78 10.88
C ARG A 90 -20.96 -22.39 11.10
N ILE A 91 -20.70 -21.40 10.26
CA ILE A 91 -20.98 -20.01 10.63
C ILE A 91 -21.82 -19.29 9.57
N GLN A 92 -23.09 -19.11 9.92
CA GLN A 92 -23.92 -18.00 9.45
C GLN A 92 -23.22 -16.68 9.85
N LYS A 93 -22.89 -15.81 8.88
CA LYS A 93 -22.12 -14.53 9.01
C LYS A 93 -22.17 -13.90 10.43
N PRO A 94 -21.01 -13.60 11.04
CA PRO A 94 -20.69 -12.20 11.38
C PRO A 94 -19.18 -11.78 11.35
N LEU A 95 -18.99 -10.47 11.09
CA LEU A 95 -17.86 -9.53 11.34
C LEU A 95 -16.49 -9.68 10.66
N LEU A 96 -16.12 -8.59 9.95
CA LEU A 96 -14.81 -8.23 9.38
C LEU A 96 -13.61 -8.52 10.31
N SER A 97 -13.81 -8.50 11.64
CA SER A 97 -12.75 -8.73 12.63
C SER A 97 -12.12 -10.12 12.52
N LYS A 98 -12.89 -11.13 12.13
CA LYS A 98 -12.40 -12.51 12.10
C LYS A 98 -11.37 -12.76 11.00
N VAL A 99 -11.54 -12.15 9.83
CA VAL A 99 -10.58 -12.28 8.72
C VAL A 99 -9.22 -11.72 9.12
N TYR A 100 -9.18 -10.57 9.80
CA TYR A 100 -7.93 -10.00 10.32
C TYR A 100 -7.28 -10.91 11.36
N GLU A 101 -8.06 -11.43 12.31
CA GLU A 101 -7.56 -12.36 13.34
C GLU A 101 -6.95 -13.63 12.72
N ASP A 102 -7.64 -14.24 11.76
CA ASP A 102 -7.20 -15.48 11.13
C ASP A 102 -5.96 -15.25 10.24
N VAL A 103 -5.93 -14.19 9.42
CA VAL A 103 -4.79 -13.85 8.56
C VAL A 103 -3.55 -13.46 9.37
N ILE A 104 -3.70 -12.52 10.32
CA ILE A 104 -2.57 -12.06 11.13
C ILE A 104 -2.10 -13.16 12.08
N GLY A 105 -3.02 -13.93 12.65
CA GLY A 105 -2.70 -15.10 13.47
C GLY A 105 -1.96 -16.18 12.68
N ALA A 106 -2.32 -16.41 11.42
CA ALA A 106 -1.58 -17.30 10.54
C ALA A 106 -0.17 -16.75 10.24
N TYR A 107 -0.01 -15.44 10.05
CA TYR A 107 1.29 -14.82 9.81
C TYR A 107 2.22 -14.91 11.03
N LEU A 108 1.73 -14.61 12.24
CA LEU A 108 2.48 -14.80 13.49
C LEU A 108 2.89 -16.27 13.72
N ASN A 109 2.06 -17.21 13.24
CA ASN A 109 2.41 -18.62 13.28
C ASN A 109 3.48 -19.01 12.26
N TYR A 110 3.50 -18.35 11.12
CA TYR A 110 4.51 -18.53 10.08
C TYR A 110 5.85 -17.88 10.48
N ASN A 111 5.83 -16.63 10.94
CA ASN A 111 7.01 -15.88 11.37
C ASN A 111 7.06 -15.81 12.91
N LYS A 112 7.68 -16.82 13.52
CA LYS A 112 7.76 -16.97 14.99
C LYS A 112 8.57 -15.88 15.70
N GLN A 113 9.33 -15.08 14.96
CA GLN A 113 10.11 -13.97 15.51
C GLN A 113 9.37 -12.63 15.43
N ALA A 114 8.26 -12.57 14.68
CA ALA A 114 7.54 -11.33 14.50
C ALA A 114 6.69 -11.00 15.73
N GLU A 115 6.74 -9.73 16.14
CA GLU A 115 5.88 -9.19 17.18
C GLU A 115 4.73 -8.41 16.54
N PHE A 116 3.52 -8.66 17.03
CA PHE A 116 2.33 -8.01 16.49
C PHE A 116 2.40 -6.48 16.67
N SER A 117 2.14 -5.76 15.58
CA SER A 117 1.90 -4.32 15.59
C SER A 117 0.48 -4.03 15.14
N SER A 118 -0.17 -3.05 15.78
CA SER A 118 -1.51 -2.60 15.42
C SER A 118 -1.60 -2.08 13.98
N GLY A 119 -0.49 -1.62 13.40
CA GLY A 119 -0.38 -1.22 11.99
C GLY A 119 -0.67 -2.34 10.99
N TRP A 120 -0.51 -3.61 11.39
CA TRP A 120 -0.72 -4.74 10.48
C TRP A 120 -2.18 -4.94 10.07
N VAL A 121 -3.13 -4.53 10.91
CA VAL A 121 -4.55 -4.53 10.54
C VAL A 121 -4.77 -3.59 9.36
N HIS A 122 -4.13 -2.41 9.39
CA HIS A 122 -4.19 -1.43 8.32
C HIS A 122 -3.51 -1.94 7.04
N LEU A 123 -2.31 -2.52 7.15
CA LEU A 123 -1.63 -3.15 6.02
C LEU A 123 -2.41 -4.34 5.42
N CYS A 124 -3.22 -5.04 6.23
CA CYS A 124 -4.05 -6.14 5.74
C CYS A 124 -5.34 -5.64 5.04
N THR A 125 -5.82 -4.45 5.41
CA THR A 125 -7.13 -3.94 4.98
C THR A 125 -7.30 -3.87 3.45
N PRO A 126 -6.34 -3.34 2.66
CA PRO A 126 -6.51 -3.29 1.20
C PRO A 126 -6.69 -4.68 0.57
N PHE A 127 -5.99 -5.70 1.09
CA PHE A 127 -6.15 -7.06 0.61
C PHE A 127 -7.54 -7.63 0.93
N VAL A 128 -8.06 -7.36 2.13
CA VAL A 128 -9.42 -7.78 2.51
C VAL A 128 -10.50 -7.08 1.66
N LEU A 129 -10.25 -5.85 1.22
CA LEU A 129 -11.16 -5.10 0.36
C LEU A 129 -11.14 -5.58 -1.10
N VAL A 130 -9.97 -6.02 -1.59
CA VAL A 130 -9.74 -6.34 -3.01
C VAL A 130 -9.87 -7.83 -3.32
N LEU A 131 -9.56 -8.72 -2.38
CA LEU A 131 -9.52 -10.17 -2.61
C LEU A 131 -10.71 -10.89 -1.97
N GLU A 132 -11.28 -11.84 -2.70
CA GLU A 132 -12.45 -12.59 -2.23
C GLU A 132 -12.08 -13.70 -1.25
N ARG A 133 -10.90 -14.32 -1.42
CA ARG A 133 -10.51 -15.50 -0.66
C ARG A 133 -9.48 -15.15 0.41
N GLU A 134 -9.78 -15.51 1.64
CA GLU A 134 -8.91 -15.32 2.81
C GLU A 134 -7.50 -15.90 2.62
N VAL A 135 -7.36 -17.02 1.92
CA VAL A 135 -6.06 -17.60 1.60
C VAL A 135 -5.22 -16.68 0.69
N GLU A 136 -5.84 -16.00 -0.26
CA GLU A 136 -5.17 -15.05 -1.15
C GLU A 136 -4.77 -13.79 -0.37
N VAL A 137 -5.64 -13.32 0.52
CA VAL A 137 -5.33 -12.23 1.47
C VAL A 137 -4.09 -12.57 2.28
N PHE A 138 -4.03 -13.78 2.86
CA PHE A 138 -2.88 -14.22 3.64
C PHE A 138 -1.57 -14.20 2.84
N TYR A 139 -1.54 -14.76 1.62
CA TYR A 139 -0.30 -14.81 0.85
C TYR A 139 0.12 -13.42 0.34
N CYS A 140 -0.82 -12.57 -0.08
CA CYS A 140 -0.50 -11.20 -0.48
C CYS A 140 0.04 -10.40 0.71
N PHE A 141 -0.62 -10.47 1.86
CA PHE A 141 -0.17 -9.84 3.11
C PHE A 141 1.21 -10.35 3.52
N LYS A 142 1.41 -11.67 3.56
CA LYS A 142 2.69 -12.30 3.90
C LYS A 142 3.82 -11.81 2.98
N ASN A 143 3.61 -11.79 1.66
CA ASN A 143 4.65 -11.38 0.72
C ASN A 143 4.94 -9.87 0.78
N LEU A 144 3.93 -9.03 1.08
CA LEU A 144 4.15 -7.62 1.39
C LEU A 144 5.01 -7.46 2.65
N MET A 145 4.65 -8.13 3.74
CA MET A 145 5.42 -8.09 4.99
C MET A 145 6.87 -8.53 4.79
N GLN A 146 7.10 -9.61 4.04
CA GLN A 146 8.46 -10.05 3.70
C GLN A 146 9.22 -9.00 2.88
N THR A 147 8.56 -8.33 1.94
CA THR A 147 9.19 -7.26 1.16
C THR A 147 9.61 -6.09 2.04
N ILE A 148 8.76 -5.71 3.01
CA ILE A 148 9.05 -4.66 3.99
C ILE A 148 10.21 -5.09 4.90
N ASP A 149 10.18 -6.31 5.44
CA ASP A 149 11.23 -6.84 6.32
C ASP A 149 12.58 -6.92 5.60
N ASP A 150 12.62 -7.46 4.37
CA ASP A 150 13.83 -7.57 3.55
C ASP A 150 14.42 -6.18 3.23
N TYR A 151 13.56 -5.19 2.97
CA TYR A 151 13.99 -3.82 2.77
C TYR A 151 14.64 -3.25 4.04
N TYR A 152 13.95 -3.29 5.18
CA TYR A 152 14.44 -2.71 6.43
C TYR A 152 15.64 -3.46 7.03
N TYR A 153 15.83 -4.74 6.68
CA TYR A 153 17.03 -5.49 7.03
C TYR A 153 18.30 -4.83 6.43
N THR A 154 18.23 -4.36 5.19
CA THR A 154 19.35 -3.68 4.51
C THR A 154 19.33 -2.15 4.72
N ASN A 155 18.15 -1.60 5.00
CA ASN A 155 17.89 -0.18 5.13
C ASN A 155 17.19 0.14 6.46
N PRO A 156 17.90 0.11 7.60
CA PRO A 156 17.27 0.28 8.92
C PRO A 156 16.38 1.52 9.00
N LEU A 157 15.27 1.43 9.72
CA LEU A 157 14.26 2.48 9.79
C LEU A 157 14.85 3.83 10.25
N GLU A 158 15.75 3.83 11.24
CA GLU A 158 16.46 5.03 11.71
C GLU A 158 17.24 5.73 10.59
N ARG A 159 17.86 4.95 9.69
CA ARG A 159 18.56 5.49 8.51
C ARG A 159 17.56 6.08 7.52
N GLN A 160 16.42 5.42 7.31
CA GLN A 160 15.39 5.94 6.41
C GLN A 160 14.74 7.22 6.96
N LEU A 161 14.52 7.33 8.27
CA LEU A 161 14.02 8.55 8.91
C LEU A 161 15.03 9.70 8.80
N THR A 162 16.32 9.43 9.00
CA THR A 162 17.39 10.43 8.77
C THR A 162 17.44 10.87 7.31
N ARG A 163 17.31 9.93 6.37
CA ARG A 163 17.27 10.21 4.93
C ARG A 163 16.04 11.04 4.58
N PHE A 164 14.88 10.71 5.15
CA PHE A 164 13.64 11.46 5.01
C PHE A 164 13.79 12.90 5.48
N GLN A 165 14.29 13.13 6.70
CA GLN A 165 14.55 14.46 7.25
C GLN A 165 15.51 15.26 6.35
N THR A 166 16.57 14.62 5.85
CA THR A 166 17.53 15.26 4.94
C THR A 166 16.86 15.70 3.63
N LEU A 167 16.07 14.80 3.01
CA LEU A 167 15.33 15.11 1.80
C LEU A 167 14.30 16.21 2.03
N PHE A 168 13.58 16.19 3.16
CA PHE A 168 12.57 17.19 3.48
C PHE A 168 13.18 18.58 3.60
N ARG A 169 14.26 18.72 4.39
CA ARG A 169 14.99 19.99 4.52
C ARG A 169 15.59 20.47 3.20
N MET A 170 16.07 19.55 2.37
CA MET A 170 16.72 19.91 1.10
C MET A 170 15.72 20.31 0.02
N LEU A 171 14.60 19.60 -0.10
CA LEU A 171 13.67 19.74 -1.20
C LEU A 171 12.53 20.72 -0.90
N ILE A 172 12.13 20.85 0.38
CA ILE A 172 11.05 21.74 0.81
C ILE A 172 11.48 22.49 2.09
N PRO A 173 12.59 23.25 2.05
CA PRO A 173 13.17 23.90 3.24
C PRO A 173 12.16 24.78 3.98
N ASP A 174 11.39 25.59 3.26
CA ASP A 174 10.43 26.53 3.88
C ASP A 174 9.40 25.81 4.77
N LEU A 175 8.85 24.69 4.28
CA LEU A 175 7.88 23.89 5.05
C LEU A 175 8.56 23.15 6.20
N ASN A 176 9.82 22.73 6.02
CA ASN A 176 10.59 22.12 7.09
C ASN A 176 10.86 23.12 8.22
N ASP A 177 11.29 24.34 7.89
CA ASP A 177 11.50 25.42 8.85
C ASP A 177 10.19 25.76 9.58
N TYR A 178 9.07 25.84 8.85
CA TYR A 178 7.76 26.05 9.45
C TYR A 178 7.36 24.93 10.44
N PHE A 179 7.65 23.67 10.12
CA PHE A 179 7.41 22.56 11.06
C PHE A 179 8.30 22.65 12.31
N GLU A 180 9.52 23.17 12.19
CA GLU A 180 10.40 23.42 13.34
C GLU A 180 9.86 24.56 14.22
N GLU A 181 9.41 25.66 13.62
CA GLU A 181 8.77 26.79 14.31
C GLU A 181 7.51 26.36 15.06
N GLU A 182 6.64 25.59 14.39
CA GLU A 182 5.43 25.02 14.98
C GLU A 182 5.72 23.84 15.93
N GLN A 183 6.98 23.44 16.14
CA GLN A 183 7.39 22.33 17.02
C GLN A 183 6.70 21.00 16.66
N VAL A 184 6.55 20.73 15.36
CA VAL A 184 6.02 19.48 14.82
C VAL A 184 7.15 18.46 14.74
N SER A 185 7.15 17.48 15.66
CA SER A 185 8.14 16.40 15.66
C SER A 185 8.00 15.52 14.42
N LEU A 186 8.99 15.58 13.53
CA LEU A 186 9.04 14.80 12.29
C LEU A 186 8.89 13.29 12.55
N PHE A 187 9.54 12.76 13.57
CA PHE A 187 9.60 11.33 13.83
C PHE A 187 8.26 10.73 14.31
N GLU A 188 7.37 11.53 14.92
CA GLU A 188 6.09 11.05 15.47
C GLU A 188 5.17 10.51 14.38
N TRP A 189 5.03 11.23 13.26
CA TRP A 189 4.14 10.86 12.16
C TRP A 189 4.86 10.11 11.04
N SER A 190 6.10 10.50 10.69
CA SER A 190 6.81 9.91 9.55
C SER A 190 7.16 8.44 9.78
N THR A 191 7.40 8.03 11.04
CA THR A 191 7.57 6.60 11.39
C THR A 191 6.35 5.77 10.96
N SER A 192 5.14 6.30 11.18
CA SER A 192 3.90 5.62 10.79
C SER A 192 3.76 5.52 9.28
N TRP A 193 4.05 6.61 8.55
CA TRP A 193 4.00 6.65 7.09
C TRP A 193 4.95 5.61 6.47
N LEU A 194 6.21 5.59 6.93
CA LEU A 194 7.26 4.70 6.41
C LEU A 194 6.98 3.23 6.72
N THR A 195 6.55 2.91 7.94
CA THR A 195 6.35 1.51 8.36
C THR A 195 5.04 0.91 7.89
N ASN A 196 4.01 1.72 7.67
CA ASN A 196 2.67 1.25 7.30
C ASN A 196 2.27 1.62 5.88
N LEU A 197 3.17 2.19 5.07
CA LEU A 197 2.93 2.54 3.66
C LEU A 197 1.63 3.35 3.48
N PHE A 198 1.41 4.33 4.37
CA PHE A 198 0.20 5.15 4.49
C PHE A 198 -1.11 4.43 4.84
N ALA A 199 -1.09 3.14 5.13
CA ALA A 199 -2.31 2.36 5.33
C ALA A 199 -3.16 2.83 6.53
N LYS A 200 -2.56 3.56 7.47
CA LYS A 200 -3.25 4.15 8.62
C LYS A 200 -3.83 5.53 8.32
N GLU A 201 -3.24 6.26 7.39
CA GLU A 201 -3.45 7.69 7.20
C GLU A 201 -4.31 8.01 5.98
N MET A 202 -4.26 7.19 4.92
CA MET A 202 -4.98 7.44 3.67
C MET A 202 -6.40 6.84 3.64
N PRO A 203 -7.35 7.49 2.93
CA PRO A 203 -8.62 6.88 2.57
C PRO A 203 -8.42 5.62 1.71
N PRO A 204 -9.31 4.60 1.78
CA PRO A 204 -9.13 3.34 1.06
C PRO A 204 -8.95 3.47 -0.46
N SER A 205 -9.68 4.37 -1.12
CA SER A 205 -9.58 4.58 -2.58
C SER A 205 -8.20 5.09 -2.99
N THR A 206 -7.71 6.13 -2.31
CA THR A 206 -6.36 6.70 -2.52
C THR A 206 -5.27 5.68 -2.20
N LEU A 207 -5.42 4.94 -1.10
CA LEU A 207 -4.47 3.90 -0.69
C LEU A 207 -4.38 2.75 -1.71
N ILE A 208 -5.52 2.26 -2.22
CA ILE A 208 -5.55 1.20 -3.23
C ILE A 208 -4.85 1.67 -4.52
N SER A 209 -5.13 2.90 -4.96
CA SER A 209 -4.48 3.49 -6.14
C SER A 209 -2.97 3.64 -5.95
N LEU A 210 -2.53 4.01 -4.73
CA LEU A 210 -1.11 4.06 -4.38
C LEU A 210 -0.47 2.67 -4.44
N TRP A 211 -1.19 1.64 -3.99
CA TRP A 211 -0.69 0.27 -3.98
C TRP A 211 -0.65 -0.37 -5.36
N ASP A 212 -1.55 0.01 -6.28
CA ASP A 212 -1.44 -0.34 -7.71
C ASP A 212 -0.10 0.17 -8.28
N LEU A 213 0.25 1.43 -7.99
CA LEU A 213 1.55 2.01 -8.35
C LEU A 213 2.73 1.28 -7.70
N TYR A 214 2.64 0.99 -6.41
CA TYR A 214 3.72 0.33 -5.68
C TYR A 214 3.98 -1.08 -6.20
N PHE A 215 2.94 -1.89 -6.36
CA PHE A 215 3.11 -3.26 -6.83
C PHE A 215 3.51 -3.30 -8.31
N GLY A 216 3.13 -2.30 -9.11
CA GLY A 216 3.64 -2.10 -10.47
C GLY A 216 5.12 -1.67 -10.54
N THR A 217 5.72 -1.26 -9.42
CA THR A 217 7.10 -0.74 -9.33
C THR A 217 8.02 -1.77 -8.68
N THR A 218 9.14 -2.11 -9.34
CA THR A 218 10.01 -3.22 -8.90
C THR A 218 10.67 -2.97 -7.55
N ASN A 219 10.94 -1.71 -7.19
CA ASN A 219 11.54 -1.31 -5.93
C ASN A 219 10.78 -0.12 -5.34
N PHE A 220 9.51 -0.34 -5.01
CA PHE A 220 8.63 0.74 -4.56
C PHE A 220 9.02 1.31 -3.19
N MET A 221 9.79 0.60 -2.37
CA MET A 221 10.23 1.11 -1.06
C MET A 221 11.17 2.32 -1.21
N ASP A 222 12.01 2.36 -2.25
CA ASP A 222 12.82 3.54 -2.54
C ASP A 222 11.98 4.70 -3.11
N LEU A 223 10.94 4.39 -3.90
CA LEU A 223 9.98 5.38 -4.38
C LEU A 223 9.15 5.95 -3.21
N HIS A 224 8.80 5.12 -2.22
CA HIS A 224 7.94 5.50 -1.10
C HIS A 224 8.45 6.72 -0.35
N LEU A 225 9.77 6.84 -0.16
CA LEU A 225 10.38 8.00 0.49
C LEU A 225 10.09 9.31 -0.25
N TYR A 226 10.15 9.30 -1.59
CA TYR A 226 9.82 10.46 -2.42
C TYR A 226 8.32 10.71 -2.49
N MET A 227 7.48 9.67 -2.40
CA MET A 227 6.03 9.83 -2.28
C MET A 227 5.66 10.55 -0.98
N CYS A 228 6.35 10.27 0.14
CA CYS A 228 6.17 11.01 1.39
C CYS A 228 6.47 12.50 1.22
N ILE A 229 7.59 12.86 0.58
CA ILE A 229 7.94 14.26 0.32
C ILE A 229 6.94 14.91 -0.66
N ALA A 230 6.52 14.19 -1.70
CA ALA A 230 5.56 14.69 -2.68
C ALA A 230 4.18 15.01 -2.07
N ILE A 231 3.72 14.22 -1.10
CA ILE A 231 2.47 14.50 -0.38
C ILE A 231 2.60 15.78 0.46
N LEU A 232 3.74 16.01 1.10
CA LEU A 232 4.00 17.27 1.80
C LEU A 232 4.04 18.45 0.81
N GLN A 233 4.76 18.30 -0.30
CA GLN A 233 4.85 19.34 -1.34
C GLN A 233 3.47 19.71 -1.90
N GLN A 234 2.65 18.72 -2.22
CA GLN A 234 1.30 18.92 -2.75
C GLN A 234 0.39 19.68 -1.78
N ASN A 235 0.60 19.51 -0.47
CA ASN A 235 -0.22 20.10 0.57
C ASN A 235 0.50 21.26 1.29
N ARG A 236 1.61 21.76 0.73
CA ARG A 236 2.48 22.76 1.38
C ARG A 236 1.70 24.01 1.79
N GLU A 237 1.01 24.64 0.85
CA GLU A 237 0.24 25.88 1.10
C GLU A 237 -0.76 25.69 2.25
N ARG A 238 -1.48 24.56 2.24
CA ARG A 238 -2.43 24.23 3.30
C ARG A 238 -1.74 23.99 4.64
N LEU A 239 -0.60 23.32 4.65
CA LEU A 239 0.13 23.00 5.88
C LEU A 239 0.73 24.26 6.54
N GLU A 240 1.16 25.24 5.75
CA GLU A 240 1.67 26.53 6.22
C GLU A 240 0.59 27.45 6.82
N GLU A 241 -0.70 27.09 6.68
CA GLU A 241 -1.83 27.80 7.28
C GLU A 241 -2.32 27.18 8.60
N LEU A 242 -1.77 26.04 9.01
CA LEU A 242 -2.23 25.26 10.15
C LEU A 242 -1.29 25.38 11.35
N GLU A 243 -1.84 25.38 12.57
CA GLU A 243 -1.04 25.33 13.80
C GLU A 243 -0.61 23.88 14.15
N ASN A 244 0.36 23.71 15.05
CA ASN A 244 0.92 22.41 15.48
C ASN A 244 -0.10 21.24 15.56
N SER A 245 -1.22 21.46 16.27
CA SER A 245 -2.21 20.40 16.51
C SER A 245 -3.00 20.03 15.25
N GLU A 246 -3.22 21.00 14.37
CA GLU A 246 -3.94 20.82 13.10
C GLU A 246 -3.04 20.17 12.05
N ILE A 247 -1.75 20.53 12.01
CA ILE A 247 -0.73 19.83 11.21
C ILE A 247 -0.70 18.35 11.61
N LYS A 248 -0.58 18.05 12.91
CA LYS A 248 -0.56 16.67 13.41
C LYS A 248 -1.84 15.91 13.05
N ALA A 249 -2.99 16.56 13.15
CA ALA A 249 -4.28 15.99 12.76
C ALA A 249 -4.34 15.69 11.25
N PHE A 250 -3.85 16.61 10.42
CA PHE A 250 -3.76 16.44 8.98
C PHE A 250 -2.84 15.28 8.60
N LEU A 251 -1.62 15.23 9.16
CA LEU A 251 -0.65 14.17 8.85
C LEU A 251 -1.10 12.79 9.33
N SER A 252 -1.95 12.73 10.35
CA SER A 252 -2.55 11.48 10.86
C SER A 252 -3.76 11.02 10.04
N ARG A 253 -4.34 11.90 9.20
CA ARG A 253 -5.50 11.60 8.37
C ARG A 253 -5.45 12.44 7.09
N LEU A 254 -4.84 11.86 6.07
CA LEU A 254 -4.65 12.49 4.77
C LEU A 254 -5.98 12.59 4.01
N PRO A 255 -6.17 13.63 3.18
CA PRO A 255 -7.35 13.75 2.33
C PRO A 255 -7.29 12.76 1.15
N GLU A 256 -8.39 12.68 0.39
CA GLU A 256 -8.33 12.07 -0.95
C GLU A 256 -7.38 12.86 -1.84
N MET A 257 -6.54 12.15 -2.60
CA MET A 257 -5.52 12.74 -3.47
C MET A 257 -5.43 11.96 -4.78
N ASP A 258 -5.10 12.66 -5.87
CA ASP A 258 -4.75 12.03 -7.13
C ASP A 258 -3.32 11.48 -7.09
N ILE A 259 -3.20 10.16 -7.03
CA ILE A 259 -1.91 9.47 -6.96
C ILE A 259 -1.06 9.71 -8.20
N PHE A 260 -1.66 9.95 -9.37
CA PHE A 260 -0.90 10.25 -10.58
C PHE A 260 -0.15 11.58 -10.45
N SER A 261 -0.83 12.62 -9.99
CA SER A 261 -0.22 13.92 -9.70
C SER A 261 0.87 13.83 -8.62
N ILE A 262 0.60 13.11 -7.52
CA ILE A 262 1.61 12.89 -6.47
C ILE A 262 2.86 12.18 -7.03
N ARG A 263 2.68 11.19 -7.90
CA ARG A 263 3.79 10.46 -8.53
C ARG A 263 4.63 11.35 -9.44
N GLN A 264 4.03 12.26 -10.20
CA GLN A 264 4.75 13.23 -11.03
C GLN A 264 5.67 14.07 -10.15
N ILE A 265 5.12 14.67 -9.08
CA ILE A 265 5.87 15.44 -8.09
C ILE A 265 7.00 14.61 -7.48
N ALA A 266 6.73 13.36 -7.08
CA ALA A 266 7.75 12.47 -6.51
C ALA A 266 8.90 12.19 -7.48
N THR A 267 8.61 12.08 -8.79
CA THR A 267 9.61 11.86 -9.83
C THR A 267 10.49 13.10 -10.01
N ASP A 268 9.88 14.28 -10.08
CA ASP A 268 10.60 15.56 -10.20
C ASP A 268 11.53 15.80 -8.99
N LEU A 269 11.00 15.56 -7.78
CA LEU A 269 11.78 15.65 -6.53
C LEU A 269 12.94 14.64 -6.49
N GLN A 270 12.74 13.45 -7.04
CA GLN A 270 13.80 12.45 -7.15
C GLN A 270 14.93 12.93 -8.07
N HIS A 271 14.60 13.49 -9.23
CA HIS A 271 15.59 14.07 -10.14
C HIS A 271 16.34 15.23 -9.49
N GLN A 272 15.63 16.17 -8.87
CA GLN A 272 16.24 17.31 -8.17
C GLN A 272 17.19 16.86 -7.05
N ALA A 273 16.80 15.84 -6.27
CA ALA A 273 17.66 15.30 -5.22
C ALA A 273 18.94 14.68 -5.77
N MET A 274 18.87 13.98 -6.91
CA MET A 274 20.05 13.39 -7.55
C MET A 274 21.02 14.44 -8.06
N GLU A 275 20.53 15.52 -8.67
CA GLU A 275 21.35 16.63 -9.15
C GLU A 275 22.04 17.35 -7.97
N THR A 276 21.28 17.68 -6.93
CA THR A 276 21.79 18.40 -5.76
C THR A 276 22.88 17.61 -5.02
N LEU A 277 22.74 16.28 -4.94
CA LEU A 277 23.74 15.42 -4.31
C LEU A 277 24.97 15.21 -5.20
N ALA A 278 24.81 15.27 -6.53
CA ALA A 278 25.93 15.21 -7.46
C ALA A 278 26.79 16.47 -7.41
N ASP A 279 26.18 17.65 -7.23
CA ASP A 279 26.88 18.94 -7.12
C ASP A 279 27.68 19.10 -5.80
N GLN A 280 27.44 18.22 -4.82
CA GLN A 280 28.13 18.20 -3.52
C GLN A 280 29.36 17.28 -3.50
N LEU A 281 29.64 16.55 -4.58
CA LEU A 281 30.76 15.59 -4.73
C LEU A 281 31.85 16.13 -5.67
#